data_AF-A0A967K0C6-F1
#
_entry.id   AF-A0A967K0C6-F1
#
_cell.length_a   1.000
_cell.length_b   1.000
_cell.length_c   1.000
_cell.angle_alpha   90.00
_cell.angle_beta   90.00
_cell.angle_gamma   90.00
#
_symmetry.space_group_name_H-M   'P 1'
#
loop_
_entity.id
_entity.type
_entity.pdbx_description
1 polymer ?
#
loop_
_entity_poly.entity_id
_entity_poly.type
_entity_poly.pdbx_seq_one_letter_code
_entity_poly.pdbx_strand_id
1 'polypeptide(L)'
;LAEMALDLGDVARQRLVAYVLLLARWNRAYNLTGVRDPLEMVTRHVLDSLSALPFLRGERGLDVGSGAGLPGLVLALARPRMQWVLL
;
A
#
# COMPACT_ATOMS: atom_id res chain seq x y z
N LEU A 1 10.24 -1.51 -8.80
CA LEU A 1 9.02 -1.85 -9.57
C LEU A 1 9.33 -2.66 -10.82
N ALA A 2 10.24 -2.22 -11.70
CA ALA A 2 10.65 -2.99 -12.88
C ALA A 2 11.22 -4.38 -12.52
N GLU A 3 12.05 -4.45 -11.47
CA GLU A 3 12.57 -5.73 -10.95
C GLU A 3 11.49 -6.63 -10.34
N MET A 4 10.36 -6.06 -9.91
CA MET A 4 9.20 -6.81 -9.40
C MET A 4 8.23 -7.20 -10.53
N ALA A 5 8.56 -6.89 -11.79
CA ALA A 5 7.71 -7.04 -12.96
C ALA A 5 6.31 -6.40 -12.81
N LEU A 6 6.22 -5.30 -12.04
CA LEU A 6 4.97 -4.60 -11.79
C LEU A 6 4.82 -3.42 -12.74
N ASP A 7 3.80 -3.47 -13.60
CA ASP A 7 3.35 -2.33 -14.38
C ASP A 7 2.23 -1.59 -13.64
N LEU A 8 2.60 -0.58 -12.87
CA LEU A 8 1.65 0.33 -12.24
C LEU A 8 1.42 1.51 -13.18
N GLY A 9 0.17 1.75 -13.58
CA GLY A 9 -0.17 2.97 -14.31
C GLY A 9 0.10 4.24 -13.49
N ASP A 10 0.26 5.39 -14.15
CA ASP A 10 0.62 6.66 -13.50
C ASP A 10 -0.34 7.06 -12.38
N VAL A 11 -1.64 6.82 -12.58
CA VAL A 11 -2.66 7.10 -11.56
C VAL A 11 -2.42 6.30 -10.28
N ALA A 12 -2.05 5.02 -10.40
CA ALA A 12 -1.75 4.19 -9.23
C ALA A 12 -0.50 4.70 -8.50
N ARG A 13 0.56 5.07 -9.25
CA ARG A 13 1.78 5.65 -8.67
C ARG A 13 1.51 6.95 -7.91
N GLN A 14 0.74 7.87 -8.51
CA GLN A 14 0.36 9.13 -7.86
C GLN A 14 -0.45 8.89 -6.58
N ARG A 15 -1.39 7.95 -6.60
CA ARG A 15 -2.17 7.59 -5.41
C ARG A 15 -1.32 6.97 -4.31
N LEU A 16 -0.34 6.12 -4.65
CA LEU A 16 0.60 5.55 -3.69
C LEU A 16 1.47 6.65 -3.04
N VAL A 17 1.94 7.62 -3.83
CA VAL A 17 2.67 8.78 -3.30
C VAL A 17 1.78 9.59 -2.35
N ALA A 18 0.54 9.88 -2.77
CA ALA A 18 -0.42 10.60 -1.92
C ALA A 18 -0.72 9.85 -0.62
N TYR A 19 -0.85 8.52 -0.69
CA TYR A 19 -1.00 7.65 0.49
C TYR A 19 0.18 7.77 1.45
N VAL A 20 1.43 7.68 0.96
CA VAL A 20 2.62 7.82 1.81
C VAL A 20 2.67 9.19 2.50
N LEU A 21 2.33 10.26 1.77
CA LEU A 21 2.29 11.61 2.36
C LEU A 21 1.19 11.74 3.42
N LEU A 22 0.03 11.11 3.20
CA LEU A 22 -1.07 11.08 4.16
C LEU A 22 -0.68 10.28 5.41
N LEU A 23 -0.07 9.12 5.23
CA LEU A 23 0.44 8.27 6.30
C LEU A 23 1.46 9.03 7.13
N ALA A 24 2.46 9.66 6.50
CA ALA A 24 3.48 10.44 7.18
C ALA A 24 2.90 11.62 7.98
N ARG A 25 1.86 12.29 7.44
CA ARG A 25 1.15 13.36 8.15
C ARG A 25 0.49 12.85 9.42
N TRP A 26 -0.33 11.80 9.30
CA TRP A 26 -1.11 11.29 10.43
C TRP A 26 -0.30 10.46 11.42
N ASN A 27 0.83 9.89 10.99
CA ASN A 27 1.71 9.15 11.87
C ASN A 27 2.25 10.02 13.01
N ARG A 28 2.41 11.34 12.78
CA ARG A 28 2.82 12.30 13.81
C ARG A 28 1.81 12.44 14.94
N ALA A 29 0.51 12.25 14.65
CA ALA A 29 -0.56 12.41 15.63
C ALA A 29 -0.96 11.06 16.29
N TYR A 30 -0.88 9.96 15.54
CA TYR A 30 -1.51 8.69 15.95
C TYR A 30 -0.57 7.49 16.01
N ASN A 31 0.73 7.65 15.74
CA ASN A 31 1.72 6.56 15.77
C ASN A 31 1.27 5.29 15.00
N LEU A 32 0.75 5.50 13.79
CA LEU A 32 0.25 4.49 12.86
C LEU A 32 1.33 3.47 12.45
N THR A 33 2.59 3.89 12.36
CA THR A 33 3.73 2.99 12.06
C THR A 33 4.98 3.46 12.80
N GLY A 34 5.88 2.52 13.12
CA GLY A 34 7.19 2.85 13.69
C GLY A 34 8.13 3.62 12.75
N VAL A 35 7.87 3.64 11.45
CA VAL A 35 8.66 4.35 10.44
C VAL A 35 8.19 5.79 10.36
N ARG A 36 9.12 6.76 10.33
CA ARG A 36 8.81 8.20 10.30
C ARG A 36 9.23 8.91 9.02
N ASP A 37 10.29 8.44 8.38
CA ASP A 37 10.76 8.99 7.11
C ASP A 37 9.86 8.52 5.95
N PRO A 38 9.24 9.42 5.18
CA PRO A 38 8.44 9.05 4.01
C PRO A 38 9.20 8.19 2.99
N LEU A 39 10.50 8.39 2.80
CA LEU A 39 11.27 7.57 1.86
C LEU A 39 11.43 6.13 2.38
N GLU A 40 11.69 5.98 3.68
CA GLU A 40 11.73 4.66 4.32
C GLU A 40 10.34 3.98 4.29
N MET A 41 9.25 4.73 4.43
CA MET A 41 7.88 4.21 4.31
C MET A 41 7.62 3.61 2.92
N VAL A 42 8.17 4.20 1.84
CA VAL A 42 8.04 3.63 0.50
C VAL A 42 8.63 2.23 0.46
N THR A 43 9.86 2.06 0.93
CA THR A 43 10.54 0.75 0.86
C THR A 43 9.90 -0.26 1.81
N ARG A 44 9.64 0.15 3.07
CA ARG A 44 9.21 -0.79 4.12
C ARG A 44 7.73 -1.12 4.11
N HIS A 45 6.89 -0.23 3.59
CA HIS A 45 5.44 -0.45 3.58
C HIS A 45 4.91 -0.63 2.16
N VAL A 46 5.25 0.28 1.24
CA VAL A 46 4.68 0.23 -0.12
C VAL A 46 5.28 -0.91 -0.94
N LEU A 47 6.62 -0.97 -1.07
CA LEU A 47 7.27 -2.02 -1.87
C LEU A 47 7.05 -3.41 -1.26
N ASP A 48 7.11 -3.52 0.07
CA ASP A 48 6.82 -4.76 0.78
C ASP A 48 5.39 -5.26 0.49
N SER A 49 4.38 -4.38 0.62
CA SER A 49 2.99 -4.72 0.27
C SER A 49 2.84 -5.11 -1.21
N LEU A 50 3.47 -4.37 -2.12
CA LEU A 50 3.41 -4.64 -3.56
C LEU A 50 4.07 -5.99 -3.94
N SER A 51 4.99 -6.50 -3.12
CA SER A 51 5.63 -7.80 -3.37
C SER A 51 4.64 -8.96 -3.38
N ALA A 52 3.51 -8.82 -2.67
CA ALA A 52 2.45 -9.82 -2.65
C ALA A 52 1.62 -9.86 -3.95
N LEU A 53 1.58 -8.77 -4.72
CA LEU A 53 0.67 -8.58 -5.86
C LEU A 53 0.71 -9.72 -6.90
N PRO A 54 1.88 -10.26 -7.30
CA PRO A 54 1.95 -11.34 -8.29
C PRO A 54 1.31 -12.66 -7.82
N PHE A 55 1.17 -12.85 -6.51
CA PHE A 55 0.66 -14.08 -5.92
C PHE A 55 -0.85 -14.02 -5.62
N LEU A 56 -1.45 -12.82 -5.66
CA LEU A 56 -2.87 -12.62 -5.39
C LEU A 56 -3.73 -13.06 -6.58
N ARG A 57 -4.70 -13.93 -6.30
CA ARG A 57 -5.66 -14.46 -7.28
C ARG A 57 -7.09 -14.11 -6.87
N GLY A 58 -7.97 -14.00 -7.87
CA GLY A 58 -9.38 -13.69 -7.66
C GLY A 58 -9.73 -12.20 -7.68
N GLU A 59 -10.95 -11.91 -7.27
CA GLU A 59 -11.59 -10.59 -7.39
C GLU A 59 -11.88 -9.92 -6.03
N ARG A 60 -11.74 -10.67 -4.93
CA ARG A 60 -12.04 -10.19 -3.57
C ARG A 60 -10.89 -10.49 -2.63
N GLY A 61 -10.47 -9.50 -1.86
CA GLY A 61 -9.43 -9.59 -0.85
C GLY A 61 -9.94 -9.15 0.51
N LEU A 62 -9.41 -9.78 1.57
CA LEU A 62 -9.62 -9.39 2.95
C LEU A 62 -8.26 -9.13 3.58
N ASP A 63 -8.09 -7.94 4.14
CA ASP A 63 -6.95 -7.59 4.98
C ASP A 63 -7.41 -7.52 6.43
N VAL A 64 -6.84 -8.37 7.29
CA VAL A 64 -7.24 -8.50 8.70
C VAL A 64 -6.17 -7.88 9.58
N GLY A 65 -6.54 -6.89 10.39
CA GLY A 65 -5.58 -6.15 11.22
C GLY A 65 -4.88 -5.06 10.43
N SER A 66 -5.60 -4.47 9.48
CA SER A 66 -5.09 -3.54 8.48
C SER A 66 -4.53 -2.25 9.08
N GLY A 67 -4.94 -1.84 10.29
CA GLY A 67 -4.36 -0.73 11.03
C GLY A 67 -4.27 0.56 10.22
N ALA A 68 -3.06 0.94 9.78
CA ALA A 68 -2.82 2.08 8.90
C ALA A 68 -3.24 1.86 7.41
N GLY A 69 -4.02 0.80 7.15
CA GLY A 69 -4.40 0.31 5.84
C GLY A 69 -3.33 -0.54 5.15
N LEU A 70 -2.42 -1.18 5.89
CA LEU A 70 -1.34 -2.00 5.31
C LEU A 70 -1.58 -3.49 5.57
N PRO A 71 -1.34 -4.37 4.58
CA PRO A 71 -0.97 -4.07 3.19
C PRO A 71 -2.15 -3.70 2.27
N GLY A 72 -3.39 -3.84 2.74
CA GLY A 72 -4.59 -3.90 1.89
C GLY A 72 -4.88 -2.64 1.09
N LEU A 73 -4.63 -1.43 1.62
CA LEU A 73 -4.84 -0.18 0.88
C LEU A 73 -3.83 -0.01 -0.26
N VAL A 74 -2.56 -0.39 -0.04
CA VAL A 74 -1.54 -0.39 -1.09
C VAL A 74 -1.93 -1.34 -2.22
N LEU A 75 -2.39 -2.55 -1.86
CA LEU A 75 -2.84 -3.56 -2.80
C LEU A 75 -4.11 -3.12 -3.56
N ALA A 76 -5.06 -2.46 -2.89
CA ALA A 76 -6.25 -1.91 -3.51
C ALA A 76 -5.92 -0.81 -4.53
N LEU A 77 -4.95 0.06 -4.21
CA LEU A 77 -4.48 1.09 -5.13
C LEU A 77 -3.77 0.50 -6.35
N ALA A 78 -3.02 -0.59 -6.17
CA ALA A 78 -2.32 -1.29 -7.25
C ALA A 78 -3.23 -2.17 -8.13
N ARG A 79 -4.32 -2.71 -7.56
CA ARG A 79 -5.30 -3.56 -8.24
C ARG A 79 -6.72 -3.02 -8.05
N PRO A 80 -7.07 -1.89 -8.69
CA PRO A 80 -8.34 -1.20 -8.45
C PRO A 80 -9.60 -1.98 -8.86
N ARG A 81 -9.45 -3.04 -9.65
CA ARG A 81 -10.57 -3.94 -10.03
C ARG A 81 -10.87 -5.00 -8.96
N MET A 82 -9.95 -5.25 -8.03
CA MET A 82 -10.16 -6.18 -6.93
C MET A 82 -10.89 -5.46 -5.81
N GLN A 83 -11.96 -6.04 -5.29
CA GLN A 83 -12.68 -5.52 -4.14
C GLN A 83 -11.93 -5.89 -2.87
N TRP A 84 -11.72 -4.92 -1.99
CA TRP A 84 -11.02 -5.12 -0.72
C TRP A 84 -11.93 -4.82 0.45
N VAL A 85 -11.91 -5.70 1.45
CA VAL A 85 -12.41 -5.44 2.79
C VAL A 85 -11.19 -5.29 3.70
N LEU A 86 -11.15 -4.22 4.49
CA LEU A 86 -10.10 -3.95 5.46
C LEU A 86 -10.73 -3.99 6.86
N LEU A 87 -10.23 -4.88 7.72
CA LEU A 87 -10.66 -5.06 9.11
C LEU A 87 -9.57 -4.67 10.10
#